data_AF-A0A0E2YX22-F1
#
_entry.id   AF-A0A0E2YX22-F1
#
_cell.length_a   1.000
_cell.length_b   1.000
_cell.length_c   1.000
_cell.angle_alpha   90.00
_cell.angle_beta   90.00
_cell.angle_gamma   90.00
#
_symmetry.space_group_name_H-M   'P 1'
#
loop_
_entity.id
_entity.type
_entity.pdbx_description
1 polymer ?
#
loop_
_entity_poly.entity_id
_entity_poly.type
_entity_poly.pdbx_seq_one_letter_code
_entity_poly.pdbx_strand_id
1 'polypeptide(L)' 'ELMLSPVLMELEEAKRHQGEILRQCAALFDENRLTVKIARTFALADAAAAQQFLEQSHPAGKIVLAL' A
#
# COMPACT_ATOMS: atom_id res chain seq x y z
N GLU A 1 5.39 11.90 8.57
CA GLU A 1 6.55 11.03 8.26
C GLU A 1 6.47 10.66 6.78
N LEU A 2 7.56 10.77 6.02
CA LEU A 2 7.59 10.32 4.63
C LEU A 2 7.91 8.82 4.66
N MET A 3 7.00 7.95 4.21
CA MET A 3 7.18 6.49 4.25
C MET A 3 8.48 6.01 3.58
N LEU A 4 9.04 6.80 2.67
CA LEU A 4 10.27 6.49 1.93
C LEU A 4 11.56 6.97 2.62
N SER A 5 11.48 7.73 3.71
CA SER A 5 12.66 8.27 4.41
C SER A 5 13.72 7.22 4.75
N PRO A 6 13.38 6.03 5.30
CA PRO A 6 14.38 5.01 5.60
C PRO A 6 15.18 4.53 4.37
N VAL A 7 14.56 4.53 3.20
CA VAL A 7 15.21 4.12 1.95
C VAL A 7 16.10 5.25 1.43
N LEU A 8 15.56 6.47 1.35
CA LEU A 8 16.30 7.62 0.81
C LEU A 8 17.51 8.03 1.66
N MET A 9 17.46 7.77 2.97
CA MET A 9 18.52 8.11 3.93
C MET A 9 19.40 6.90 4.29
N GLU A 10 19.21 5.76 3.64
CA GLU A 10 19.96 4.51 3.87
C GLU A 10 19.98 4.03 5.34
N LEU A 11 18.89 4.26 6.08
CA LEU A 11 18.78 3.95 7.51
C LEU A 11 18.45 2.48 7.71
N GLU A 12 19.49 1.65 7.86
CA GLU A 12 19.35 0.19 7.87
C GLU A 12 18.45 -0.35 9.01
N GLU A 13 18.57 0.21 10.21
CA GLU A 13 17.72 -0.20 11.33
C GLU A 13 16.25 0.14 11.08
N ALA A 14 15.97 1.31 10.50
CA ALA A 14 14.61 1.71 10.17
C ALA A 14 14.01 0.85 9.05
N LYS A 15 14.81 0.44 8.04
CA LYS A 15 14.36 -0.54 7.03
C LYS A 15 14.01 -1.88 7.67
N ARG A 16 14.85 -2.38 8.59
CA ARG A 16 14.58 -3.64 9.31
C ARG A 16 13.29 -3.56 10.12
N HIS A 17 13.05 -2.43 10.78
CA HIS A 17 11.83 -2.18 11.53
C HIS A 17 10.58 -2.20 10.63
N GLN A 18 10.63 -1.62 9.42
CA GLN A 18 9.54 -1.75 8.44
C GLN A 18 9.24 -3.22 8.10
N GLY A 19 10.26 -4.06 8.01
CA GLY A 19 10.09 -5.51 7.84
C GLY A 19 9.42 -6.20 9.04
N GLU A 20 9.68 -5.75 10.27
CA GLU A 20 9.00 -6.25 11.48
C GLU A 20 7.50 -5.93 11.46
N ILE A 21 7.15 -4.70 11.06
CA ILE A 21 5.75 -4.29 10.89
C ILE A 21 5.04 -5.21 9.89
N LEU A 22 5.66 -5.49 8.74
CA LEU A 22 5.07 -6.38 7.73
C LEU A 22 4.86 -7.81 8.25
N ARG A 23 5.80 -8.34 9.06
CA ARG A 23 5.64 -9.66 9.70
C ARG A 23 4.46 -9.69 10.67
N GLN A 24 4.27 -8.63 11.46
CA GLN A 24 3.11 -8.52 12.35
C GLN A 24 1.80 -8.43 11.56
N CYS A 25 1.78 -7.65 10.48
CA CYS A 25 0.61 -7.55 9.60
C CYS A 25 0.25 -8.91 8.97
N ALA A 26 1.23 -9.71 8.56
CA ALA A 26 0.98 -11.04 8.00
C ALA A 26 0.21 -11.94 8.99
N ALA A 27 0.65 -12.00 10.25
CA ALA A 27 -0.07 -12.75 11.29
C ALA A 27 -1.50 -12.21 11.50
N LEU A 28 -1.69 -10.89 11.45
CA LEU A 28 -3.03 -10.29 11.57
C LEU A 28 -3.94 -10.62 10.37
N PHE A 29 -3.40 -10.77 9.17
CA PHE A 29 -4.15 -11.25 8.01
C PHE A 29 -4.55 -12.71 8.18
N ASP A 30 -3.63 -13.58 8.62
CA ASP A 30 -3.91 -14.99 8.88
C ASP A 30 -5.02 -15.18 9.94
N GLU A 31 -5.04 -14.30 10.94
CA GLU A 31 -6.06 -14.26 11.99
C GLU A 31 -7.37 -13.55 11.57
N ASN A 32 -7.48 -13.06 10.32
CA ASN A 32 -8.59 -12.24 9.82
C ASN A 32 -8.86 -10.96 10.65
N ARG A 33 -7.86 -10.46 11.38
CA ARG A 33 -7.92 -9.23 12.18
C ARG A 33 -7.51 -7.99 11.39
N LEU A 34 -6.91 -8.18 10.21
CA LEU A 34 -6.57 -7.13 9.26
C LEU A 34 -7.14 -7.49 7.89
N THR A 35 -7.69 -6.51 7.18
CA THR A 35 -8.24 -6.71 5.84
C THR A 35 -7.93 -5.50 4.97
N VAL A 36 -7.57 -5.75 3.70
CA VAL A 36 -7.43 -4.68 2.70
C VAL A 36 -8.74 -4.54 1.94
N LYS A 37 -9.38 -3.38 2.06
CA LYS A 37 -10.52 -3.04 1.21
C LYS A 37 -10.02 -2.54 -0.14
N ILE A 38 -10.36 -3.24 -1.22
CA ILE A 38 -10.12 -2.77 -2.59
C ILE A 38 -11.31 -1.93 -3.02
N ALA A 39 -11.04 -0.66 -3.35
CA ALA A 39 -12.06 0.25 -3.86
C ALA A 39 -12.32 -0.01 -5.35
N ARG A 40 -11.25 -0.19 -6.13
CA ARG A 40 -11.32 -0.45 -7.56
C ARG A 40 -10.01 -1.04 -8.09
N THR A 41 -10.11 -1.87 -9.12
CA THR A 41 -8.97 -2.35 -9.89
C THR A 41 -9.04 -1.78 -11.31
N PHE A 42 -7.90 -1.38 -11.84
CA PHE A 42 -7.72 -0.94 -13.23
C PHE A 42 -6.66 -1.82 -13.91
N ALA A 43 -6.71 -1.92 -15.23
CA ALA A 43 -5.58 -2.48 -15.97
C ALA A 43 -4.35 -1.58 -15.79
N LEU A 44 -3.15 -2.15 -15.82
CA LEU A 44 -1.90 -1.40 -15.69
C LEU A 44 -1.78 -0.32 -16.78
N ALA A 45 -2.27 -0.62 -17.99
CA ALA A 45 -2.34 0.33 -19.09
C ALA A 45 -3.20 1.57 -18.78
N ASP A 46 -4.15 1.45 -17.85
CA ASP A 46 -5.08 2.51 -17.46
C ASP A 46 -4.61 3.29 -16.21
N ALA A 47 -3.31 3.26 -15.90
CA ALA A 47 -2.75 3.94 -14.72
C ALA A 47 -3.15 5.43 -14.61
N ALA A 48 -3.22 6.13 -15.74
CA ALA A 48 -3.65 7.54 -15.77
C ALA A 48 -5.12 7.70 -15.33
N ALA A 49 -6.02 6.81 -15.77
CA ALA A 49 -7.42 6.82 -15.37
C ALA A 49 -7.57 6.44 -13.89
N ALA A 50 -6.76 5.50 -13.40
CA ALA A 50 -6.72 5.13 -11.99
C ALA A 50 -6.33 6.34 -11.10
N GLN A 51 -5.33 7.13 -11.51
CA GLN A 51 -4.91 8.33 -10.81
C GLN A 51 -6.01 9.40 -10.81
N GLN A 52 -6.62 9.67 -11.96
CA GLN A 52 -7.75 10.61 -12.05
C GLN A 52 -8.91 10.19 -11.13
N PHE A 53 -9.25 8.90 -11.10
CA PHE A 53 -10.27 8.38 -10.22
C PHE A 53 -9.90 8.57 -8.74
N LEU A 54 -8.66 8.32 -8.34
CA LEU A 54 -8.18 8.53 -6.96
C LEU A 54 -8.39 9.99 -6.52
N GLU A 55 -7.94 10.93 -7.35
CA GLU A 55 -7.98 12.37 -7.06
C GLU A 55 -9.39 12.94 -7.05
N GLN A 56 -10.31 12.40 -7.86
CA GLN A 56 -11.67 12.90 -7.94
C GLN A 56 -12.57 12.26 -6.88
N SER A 57 -12.50 10.94 -6.74
CA SER A 57 -13.47 10.17 -5.96
C SER A 57 -13.08 9.96 -4.49
N HIS A 58 -11.81 10.16 -4.12
CA HIS A 58 -11.30 9.97 -2.76
C HIS A 58 -11.82 8.68 -2.10
N PRO A 59 -11.68 7.51 -2.77
CA PRO A 59 -12.42 6.33 -2.42
C PRO A 59 -11.92 5.73 -1.09
N ALA A 60 -12.87 5.21 -0.30
CA ALA A 60 -12.53 4.42 0.89
C ALA A 60 -12.03 3.02 0.47
N GLY A 61 -10.71 2.86 0.40
CA GLY A 61 -10.03 1.62 0.06
C GLY A 61 -8.80 1.87 -0.81
N LYS A 62 -8.11 0.80 -1.20
CA LYS A 62 -6.97 0.87 -2.12
C LYS A 62 -7.43 0.75 -3.57
N ILE A 63 -6.76 1.48 -4.45
CA ILE A 63 -6.85 1.28 -5.90
C ILE A 63 -5.70 0.35 -6.30
N VAL A 64 -5.99 -0.62 -7.17
CA VAL A 64 -5.01 -1.61 -7.63
C VAL A 64 -4.85 -1.50 -9.14
N LEU A 65 -3.61 -1.60 -9.61
CA LEU A 65 -3.29 -1.81 -11.02
C LEU A 65 -2.94 -3.28 -11.23
N ALA A 66 -3.58 -3.94 -12.19
CA ALA A 66 -3.38 -5.34 -12.52
C ALA A 66 -2.88 -5.52 -13.97
N LEU A 67 -2.07 -6.56 -14.21
CA LEU A 67 -1.52 -6.90 -15.53
C LEU A 67 -2.59 -7.46 -16.48
#